data_AF-L1JHJ9-F1
#
_entry.id   AF-L1JHJ9-F1
#
_cell.length_a   1.000
_cell.length_b   1.000
_cell.length_c   1.000
_cell.angle_alpha   90.00
_cell.angle_beta   90.00
_cell.angle_gamma   90.00
#
_symmetry.space_group_name_H-M   'P 1'
#
loop_
_entity.id
_entity.type
_entity.pdbx_description
1 polymer ?
#
loop_
_entity_poly.entity_id
_entity_poly.type
_entity_poly.pdbx_seq_one_letter_code
_entity_poly.pdbx_strand_id
1 'polypeptide(L)'
;MARGTRRMLSSMVSSVRTGLTARLWQQRWDMQKYKQNASKMQHAFPPKRPKDSFLRAELKVRSDELVRDQYLNFRGGLRFALLLEDIDAFAGNIAFMHCNDGDPETIVPTLVTASLDRLDIHDPITLNLGQDFVLEGNVSWAGRTSLQIDVSLFPKSELDVSNSEHKLRCSMVFVCVDQKGKAFPINPLILETPQDEKRFNEGERANLVRKEERKRSLKVSPPTEEEAKILHRAMTVPDGIPDGLPMAAVRMQSVTIMQPQACSTSCI
;
A
#
# COMPACT_ATOMS: atom_id res chain seq x y z
N MET A 1 -19.41 -26.90 42.16
CA MET A 1 -19.68 -26.65 40.73
C MET A 1 -20.14 -25.21 40.56
N ALA A 2 -19.27 -24.35 40.01
CA ALA A 2 -19.65 -23.13 39.27
C ALA A 2 -18.36 -22.55 38.68
N ARG A 3 -18.16 -22.77 37.38
CA ARG A 3 -17.10 -22.14 36.58
C ARG A 3 -17.52 -20.71 36.29
N GLY A 4 -16.66 -19.74 36.60
CA GLY A 4 -16.87 -18.32 36.31
C GLY A 4 -15.63 -17.69 35.71
N THR A 5 -15.34 -18.02 34.45
CA THR A 5 -14.39 -17.32 33.60
C THR A 5 -14.84 -15.88 33.34
N ARG A 6 -13.95 -14.90 33.55
CA ARG A 6 -13.80 -13.75 32.65
C ARG A 6 -12.42 -13.13 32.88
N ARG A 7 -11.52 -13.45 31.94
CA ARG A 7 -10.25 -12.74 31.75
C ARG A 7 -10.58 -11.27 31.56
N MET A 8 -10.03 -10.40 32.40
CA MET A 8 -9.94 -8.97 32.12
C MET A 8 -9.20 -8.83 30.78
N LEU A 9 -9.95 -8.49 29.74
CA LEU A 9 -9.38 -7.98 28.51
C LEU A 9 -8.66 -6.69 28.89
N SER A 10 -7.33 -6.74 28.76
CA SER A 10 -6.39 -5.64 28.69
C SER A 10 -7.00 -4.40 28.04
N SER A 11 -7.63 -3.56 28.86
CA SER A 11 -8.04 -2.21 28.54
C SER A 11 -6.79 -1.34 28.59
N MET A 12 -6.11 -1.19 27.45
CA MET A 12 -5.23 -0.08 27.08
C MET A 12 -4.49 -0.45 25.79
N VAL A 13 -5.23 -0.63 24.70
CA VAL A 13 -4.68 -0.46 23.35
C VAL A 13 -5.23 0.87 22.85
N SER A 14 -4.32 1.73 22.41
CA SER A 14 -4.46 3.18 22.27
C SER A 14 -5.68 3.65 21.45
N SER A 15 -6.21 4.79 21.90
CA SER A 15 -7.37 5.52 21.36
C SER A 15 -7.22 6.12 19.94
N VAL A 16 -6.34 5.59 19.08
CA VAL A 16 -6.01 6.23 17.78
C VAL A 16 -6.00 5.26 16.58
N ARG A 17 -6.10 3.93 16.77
CA ARG A 17 -5.99 2.96 15.66
C ARG A 17 -7.28 2.19 15.43
N THR A 18 -7.48 1.74 14.19
CA THR A 18 -8.58 0.81 13.88
C THR A 18 -8.39 -0.52 14.59
N GLY A 19 -9.50 -1.19 14.86
CA GLY A 19 -9.47 -2.57 15.35
C GLY A 19 -8.72 -3.53 14.42
N LEU A 20 -8.69 -3.26 13.11
CA LEU A 20 -8.00 -4.11 12.13
C LEU A 20 -6.48 -3.89 12.13
N THR A 21 -6.02 -2.64 11.99
CA THR A 21 -4.59 -2.30 12.03
C THR A 21 -3.95 -2.75 13.35
N ALA A 22 -4.60 -2.48 14.48
CA ALA A 22 -4.10 -2.92 15.79
C ALA A 22 -3.92 -4.45 15.86
N ARG A 23 -4.87 -5.22 15.32
CA ARG A 23 -4.78 -6.69 15.24
C ARG A 23 -3.67 -7.15 14.31
N LEU A 24 -3.54 -6.55 13.13
CA LEU A 24 -2.50 -6.90 12.16
C LEU A 24 -1.09 -6.61 12.70
N TRP A 25 -0.92 -5.50 13.41
CA TRP A 25 0.35 -5.15 14.05
C TRP A 25 0.65 -6.05 15.24
N GLN A 26 -0.36 -6.40 16.03
CA GLN A 26 -0.20 -7.37 17.12
C GLN A 26 0.22 -8.73 16.57
N GLN A 27 -0.41 -9.20 15.49
CA GLN A 27 0.00 -10.43 14.79
C GLN A 27 1.46 -10.35 14.33
N ARG A 28 1.86 -9.26 13.67
CA ARG A 28 3.26 -9.08 13.22
C ARG A 28 4.24 -9.06 14.39
N TRP A 29 3.90 -8.34 15.46
CA TRP A 29 4.69 -8.27 16.67
C TRP A 29 4.84 -9.65 17.31
N ASP A 30 3.76 -10.43 17.40
CA ASP A 30 3.81 -11.78 17.94
C ASP A 30 4.66 -12.71 17.06
N MET A 31 4.62 -12.57 15.72
CA MET A 31 5.53 -13.29 14.82
C MET A 31 7.00 -12.90 15.05
N GLN A 32 7.28 -11.63 15.35
CA GLN A 32 8.63 -11.13 15.61
C GLN A 32 9.15 -11.48 17.02
N LYS A 33 8.27 -11.57 18.03
CA LYS A 33 8.62 -11.92 19.42
C LYS A 33 9.42 -13.23 19.48
N TYR A 34 8.97 -14.25 18.76
CA TYR A 34 9.65 -15.56 18.74
C TYR A 34 11.06 -15.51 18.13
N LYS A 35 11.40 -14.41 17.44
CA LYS A 35 12.69 -14.18 16.80
C LYS A 35 13.53 -13.12 17.50
N GLN A 36 13.15 -12.66 18.69
CA GLN A 36 13.94 -11.66 19.45
C GLN A 36 15.31 -12.20 19.91
N ASN A 37 15.44 -13.51 20.07
CA ASN A 37 16.71 -14.18 20.40
C ASN A 37 17.48 -14.65 19.15
N ALA A 38 17.00 -14.31 17.95
CA ALA A 38 17.65 -14.67 16.71
C ALA A 38 18.99 -13.96 16.58
N SER A 39 20.04 -14.72 16.33
CA SER A 39 21.42 -14.21 16.17
C SER A 39 21.96 -14.41 14.77
N LYS A 40 21.31 -15.27 13.96
CA LYS A 40 21.79 -15.63 12.63
C LYS A 40 21.11 -14.75 11.58
N MET A 41 21.91 -14.25 10.63
CA MET A 41 21.35 -13.63 9.44
C MET A 41 20.84 -14.70 8.48
N GLN A 42 19.79 -14.37 7.74
CA GLN A 42 19.28 -15.26 6.70
C GLN A 42 20.34 -15.39 5.60
N HIS A 43 20.89 -16.59 5.43
CA HIS A 43 21.85 -16.89 4.37
C HIS A 43 21.23 -17.62 3.18
N ALA A 44 20.10 -18.30 3.39
CA ALA A 44 19.36 -19.01 2.35
C ALA A 44 18.02 -18.32 2.07
N PHE A 45 17.72 -18.11 0.79
CA PHE A 45 16.48 -17.50 0.32
C PHE A 45 15.67 -18.53 -0.46
N PRO A 46 14.98 -19.47 0.23
CA PRO A 46 14.22 -20.49 -0.46
C PRO A 46 13.14 -19.83 -1.32
N PRO A 47 12.97 -20.29 -2.57
CA PRO A 47 11.96 -19.74 -3.46
C PRO A 47 10.56 -20.02 -2.90
N LYS A 48 9.65 -19.04 -3.00
CA LYS A 48 8.29 -19.10 -2.44
C LYS A 48 7.23 -18.87 -3.48
N ARG A 49 6.06 -19.43 -3.26
CA ARG A 49 4.90 -19.26 -4.14
C ARG A 49 4.04 -18.09 -3.68
N PRO A 50 3.29 -17.45 -4.58
CA PRO A 50 2.31 -16.42 -4.21
C PRO A 50 1.31 -16.89 -3.14
N LYS A 51 0.96 -18.18 -3.14
CA LYS A 51 0.05 -18.80 -2.16
C LYS A 51 0.65 -18.85 -0.76
N ASP A 52 1.97 -18.96 -0.62
CA ASP A 52 2.64 -19.07 0.69
C ASP A 52 2.59 -17.75 1.47
N SER A 53 2.38 -16.62 0.77
CA SER A 53 2.25 -15.28 1.35
C SER A 53 0.84 -14.70 1.19
N PHE A 54 -0.15 -15.51 0.77
CA PHE A 54 -1.53 -15.07 0.64
C PHE A 54 -2.15 -14.78 2.01
N LEU A 55 -2.76 -13.60 2.17
CA LEU A 55 -3.49 -13.22 3.36
C LEU A 55 -4.90 -12.79 3.00
N ARG A 56 -5.83 -13.02 3.94
CA ARG A 56 -7.22 -12.57 3.85
C ARG A 56 -7.64 -11.95 5.17
N ALA A 57 -8.21 -10.75 5.13
CA ALA A 57 -8.71 -10.04 6.30
C ALA A 57 -10.14 -9.53 6.06
N GLU A 58 -11.00 -9.63 7.07
CA GLU A 58 -12.37 -9.13 6.99
C GLU A 58 -12.49 -7.77 7.63
N LEU A 59 -13.19 -6.87 6.96
CA LEU A 59 -13.56 -5.55 7.45
C LEU A 59 -15.08 -5.50 7.67
N LYS A 60 -15.49 -5.64 8.92
CA LYS A 60 -16.90 -5.77 9.33
C LYS A 60 -17.59 -4.42 9.53
N VAL A 61 -17.60 -3.61 8.48
CA VAL A 61 -18.13 -2.24 8.51
C VAL A 61 -19.64 -2.19 8.70
N ARG A 62 -20.39 -3.13 8.12
CA ARG A 62 -21.84 -3.21 8.26
C ARG A 62 -22.23 -3.92 9.55
N SER A 63 -21.54 -5.02 9.85
CA SER A 63 -21.91 -5.90 10.96
C SER A 63 -21.56 -5.35 12.34
N ASP A 64 -20.52 -4.51 12.46
CA ASP A 64 -20.05 -3.96 13.73
C ASP A 64 -20.08 -2.42 13.70
N GLU A 65 -20.99 -1.84 14.48
CA GLU A 65 -21.21 -0.40 14.57
C GLU A 65 -19.99 0.36 15.12
N LEU A 66 -19.25 -0.24 16.06
CA LEU A 66 -18.05 0.41 16.63
C LEU A 66 -16.92 0.48 15.59
N VAL A 67 -16.81 -0.55 14.75
CA VAL A 67 -15.88 -0.55 13.62
C VAL A 67 -16.34 0.48 12.59
N ARG A 68 -17.63 0.48 12.22
CA ARG A 68 -18.21 1.44 11.28
C ARG A 68 -17.90 2.89 11.63
N ASP A 69 -18.08 3.26 12.89
CA ASP A 69 -17.87 4.63 13.39
C ASP A 69 -16.41 5.09 13.25
N GLN A 70 -15.44 4.17 13.30
CA GLN A 70 -14.03 4.50 13.07
C GLN A 70 -13.78 4.91 11.61
N TYR A 71 -14.44 4.23 10.67
CA TYR A 71 -14.31 4.49 9.23
C TYR A 71 -15.25 5.58 8.72
N LEU A 72 -16.16 6.09 9.54
CA LEU A 72 -17.06 7.18 9.17
C LEU A 72 -16.36 8.54 9.24
N ASN A 73 -16.53 9.33 8.19
CA ASN A 73 -16.27 10.76 8.19
C ASN A 73 -17.50 11.53 8.66
N PHE A 74 -17.31 12.79 9.05
CA PHE A 74 -18.40 13.69 9.46
C PHE A 74 -19.50 13.89 8.40
N ARG A 75 -19.21 13.61 7.12
CA ARG A 75 -20.17 13.68 6.00
C ARG A 75 -20.86 12.34 5.69
N GLY A 76 -20.65 11.30 6.50
CA GLY A 76 -21.20 9.96 6.26
C GLY A 76 -20.43 9.13 5.20
N GLY A 77 -19.33 9.65 4.66
CA GLY A 77 -18.46 8.92 3.73
C GLY A 77 -17.32 8.16 4.43
N LEU A 78 -16.61 7.33 3.68
CA LEU A 78 -15.49 6.53 4.20
C LEU A 78 -14.23 7.37 4.47
N ARG A 79 -13.60 7.18 5.63
CA ARG A 79 -12.28 7.72 5.96
C ARG A 79 -11.19 6.98 5.21
N PHE A 80 -10.95 7.41 3.98
CA PHE A 80 -10.03 6.75 3.07
C PHE A 80 -8.59 6.61 3.62
N ALA A 81 -8.09 7.64 4.32
CA ALA A 81 -6.77 7.59 4.95
C ALA A 81 -6.62 6.44 5.95
N LEU A 82 -7.70 6.10 6.65
CA LEU A 82 -7.72 5.02 7.63
C LEU A 82 -7.73 3.65 6.95
N LEU A 83 -8.47 3.53 5.84
CA LEU A 83 -8.42 2.33 5.00
C LEU A 83 -7.01 2.10 4.42
N LEU A 84 -6.32 3.17 4.00
CA LEU A 84 -4.94 3.07 3.52
C LEU A 84 -3.98 2.59 4.61
N GLU A 85 -4.17 3.02 5.87
CA GLU A 85 -3.40 2.51 7.01
C GLU A 85 -3.60 1.00 7.19
N ASP A 86 -4.84 0.52 7.08
CA ASP A 86 -5.12 -0.92 7.15
C ASP A 86 -4.50 -1.69 5.99
N ILE A 87 -4.55 -1.14 4.77
CA ILE A 87 -3.95 -1.75 3.58
C ILE A 87 -2.43 -1.85 3.74
N ASP A 88 -1.76 -0.81 4.25
CA ASP A 88 -0.32 -0.84 4.52
C ASP A 88 0.04 -1.85 5.62
N ALA A 89 -0.74 -1.88 6.71
CA ALA A 89 -0.59 -2.88 7.78
C ALA A 89 -0.78 -4.32 7.26
N PHE A 90 -1.73 -4.50 6.34
CA PHE A 90 -2.02 -5.79 5.72
C PHE A 90 -0.91 -6.23 4.76
N ALA A 91 -0.48 -5.33 3.87
CA ALA A 91 0.61 -5.58 2.94
C ALA A 91 1.94 -5.85 3.65
N GLY A 92 2.24 -5.13 4.74
CA GLY A 92 3.44 -5.41 5.52
C GLY A 92 3.43 -6.80 6.20
N ASN A 93 2.25 -7.36 6.51
CA ASN A 93 2.14 -8.73 7.01
C ASN A 93 2.42 -9.74 5.90
N ILE A 94 1.89 -9.51 4.70
CA ILE A 94 2.19 -10.32 3.50
C ILE A 94 3.69 -10.29 3.19
N ALA A 95 4.29 -9.10 3.18
CA ALA A 95 5.72 -8.92 2.97
C ALA A 95 6.54 -9.71 4.00
N PHE A 96 6.15 -9.62 5.28
CA PHE A 96 6.80 -10.35 6.37
C PHE A 96 6.70 -11.86 6.16
N MET A 97 5.50 -12.38 5.83
CA MET A 97 5.30 -13.81 5.56
C MET A 97 6.12 -14.28 4.36
N HIS A 98 6.29 -13.45 3.32
CA HIS A 98 7.12 -13.78 2.16
C HIS A 98 8.62 -13.81 2.51
N CYS A 99 9.13 -12.82 3.22
CA CYS A 99 10.56 -12.75 3.57
C CYS A 99 10.97 -13.68 4.71
N ASN A 100 10.03 -14.18 5.51
CA ASN A 100 10.34 -15.04 6.65
C ASN A 100 10.71 -16.47 6.20
N ASP A 101 11.90 -16.96 6.50
CA ASP A 101 12.35 -18.33 6.20
C ASP A 101 11.70 -19.44 7.06
N GLY A 102 10.99 -19.06 8.13
CA GLY A 102 10.38 -20.02 9.06
C GLY A 102 11.33 -20.55 10.13
N ASP A 103 12.62 -20.20 10.07
CA ASP A 103 13.60 -20.55 11.09
C ASP A 103 13.49 -19.55 12.26
N PRO A 104 13.20 -20.01 13.49
CA PRO A 104 13.11 -19.13 14.67
C PRO A 104 14.45 -18.48 15.06
N GLU A 105 15.60 -19.02 14.63
CA GLU A 105 16.92 -18.45 14.94
C GLU A 105 17.39 -17.37 13.96
N THR A 106 16.65 -17.19 12.85
CA THR A 106 16.97 -16.21 11.81
C THR A 106 16.33 -14.85 12.09
N ILE A 107 17.16 -13.80 12.06
CA ILE A 107 16.72 -12.41 12.19
C ILE A 107 15.81 -12.08 11.00
N VAL A 108 14.58 -11.64 11.29
CA VAL A 108 13.71 -11.18 10.22
C VAL A 108 14.22 -9.84 9.70
N PRO A 109 14.37 -9.68 8.38
CA PRO A 109 14.74 -8.40 7.83
C PRO A 109 13.65 -7.36 8.07
N THR A 110 14.06 -6.09 8.16
CA THR A 110 13.14 -4.98 8.30
C THR A 110 12.53 -4.67 6.94
N LEU A 111 11.20 -4.60 6.89
CA LEU A 111 10.46 -4.31 5.66
C LEU A 111 9.90 -2.91 5.75
N VAL A 112 10.21 -2.10 4.74
CA VAL A 112 9.76 -0.71 4.65
C VAL A 112 8.91 -0.52 3.41
N THR A 113 7.82 0.23 3.56
CA THR A 113 6.99 0.66 2.43
C THR A 113 7.78 1.69 1.63
N ALA A 114 8.10 1.37 0.37
CA ALA A 114 8.91 2.24 -0.49
C ALA A 114 8.03 3.10 -1.40
N SER A 115 6.96 2.53 -1.96
CA SER A 115 5.96 3.27 -2.73
C SER A 115 4.61 2.57 -2.71
N LEU A 116 3.57 3.35 -2.95
CA LEU A 116 2.25 2.89 -3.34
C LEU A 116 2.06 3.40 -4.77
N ASP A 117 1.98 2.50 -5.74
CA ASP A 117 2.10 2.90 -7.15
C ASP A 117 0.75 3.18 -7.80
N ARG A 118 -0.12 2.17 -7.80
CA ARG A 118 -1.41 2.22 -8.46
C ARG A 118 -2.49 1.91 -7.45
N LEU A 119 -3.49 2.79 -7.39
CA LEU A 119 -4.67 2.66 -6.56
C LEU A 119 -5.87 2.92 -7.47
N ASP A 120 -6.54 1.84 -7.87
CA ASP A 120 -7.77 1.91 -8.66
C ASP A 120 -8.96 1.76 -7.72
N ILE A 121 -9.85 2.76 -7.74
CA ILE A 121 -11.12 2.73 -7.01
C ILE A 121 -12.22 2.68 -8.06
N HIS A 122 -12.89 1.53 -8.18
CA HIS A 122 -13.89 1.30 -9.23
C HIS A 122 -15.22 1.99 -8.94
N ASP A 123 -15.57 2.15 -7.66
CA ASP A 123 -16.79 2.86 -7.28
C ASP A 123 -16.61 3.57 -5.92
N PRO A 124 -16.36 4.90 -5.94
CA PRO A 124 -16.26 5.72 -4.73
C PRO A 124 -17.58 5.78 -3.94
N ILE A 125 -18.71 5.53 -4.58
CA ILE A 125 -20.05 5.61 -4.00
C ILE A 125 -20.46 4.26 -3.38
N THR A 126 -20.05 3.08 -3.91
CA THR A 126 -20.28 1.79 -3.21
C THR A 126 -19.24 1.39 -2.16
N LEU A 127 -18.24 2.24 -1.89
CA LEU A 127 -17.56 2.26 -0.58
C LEU A 127 -18.46 2.81 0.55
N ASN A 128 -19.77 2.88 0.31
CA ASN A 128 -20.78 3.00 1.35
C ASN A 128 -20.62 1.87 2.38
N LEU A 129 -20.64 2.26 3.65
CA LEU A 129 -20.51 1.41 4.84
C LEU A 129 -21.72 0.45 5.05
N GLY A 130 -22.50 0.18 3.99
CA GLY A 130 -23.69 -0.67 3.99
C GLY A 130 -23.42 -2.15 3.71
N GLN A 131 -22.16 -2.52 3.50
CA GLN A 131 -21.71 -3.90 3.34
C GLN A 131 -20.38 -4.14 4.05
N ASP A 132 -20.14 -5.39 4.44
CA ASP A 132 -18.82 -5.80 4.92
C ASP A 132 -17.88 -5.96 3.72
N PHE A 133 -16.58 -5.83 3.96
CA PHE A 133 -15.56 -5.99 2.92
C PHE A 133 -14.54 -7.06 3.32
N VAL A 134 -13.84 -7.58 2.32
CA VAL A 134 -12.76 -8.54 2.46
C VAL A 134 -11.55 -8.00 1.72
N LEU A 135 -10.44 -7.89 2.44
CA LEU A 135 -9.11 -7.62 1.88
C LEU A 135 -8.44 -8.95 1.54
N GLU A 136 -7.98 -9.08 0.32
CA GLU A 136 -7.15 -10.20 -0.14
C GLU A 136 -5.88 -9.63 -0.75
N GLY A 137 -4.76 -10.28 -0.49
CA GLY A 137 -3.50 -9.85 -1.10
C GLY A 137 -2.45 -10.93 -1.15
N ASN A 138 -1.56 -10.78 -2.11
CA ASN A 138 -0.47 -11.70 -2.39
C ASN A 138 0.69 -10.95 -3.05
N VAL A 139 1.87 -11.56 -3.01
CA VAL A 139 3.04 -11.05 -3.75
C VAL A 139 2.83 -11.29 -5.24
N SER A 140 2.92 -10.22 -6.03
CA SER A 140 2.79 -10.27 -7.49
C SER A 140 4.13 -10.26 -8.21
N TRP A 141 5.14 -9.61 -7.62
CA TRP A 141 6.50 -9.56 -8.18
C TRP A 141 7.54 -9.53 -7.06
N ALA A 142 8.67 -10.21 -7.26
CA ALA A 142 9.80 -10.18 -6.36
C ALA A 142 11.10 -9.93 -7.15
N GLY A 143 11.80 -8.86 -6.79
CA GLY A 143 13.13 -8.55 -7.29
C GLY A 143 14.22 -9.05 -6.36
N ARG A 144 15.37 -8.36 -6.35
CA ARG A 144 16.51 -8.76 -5.48
C ARG A 144 16.29 -8.38 -4.02
N THR A 145 15.87 -7.14 -3.75
CA THR A 145 15.69 -6.59 -2.39
C THR A 145 14.33 -5.89 -2.23
N SER A 146 13.47 -5.99 -3.23
CA SER A 146 12.18 -5.31 -3.30
C SER A 146 11.13 -6.28 -3.78
N LEU A 147 9.91 -6.16 -3.26
CA LEU A 147 8.77 -6.97 -3.66
C LEU A 147 7.54 -6.09 -3.85
N GLN A 148 6.69 -6.47 -4.78
CA GLN A 148 5.39 -5.83 -5.03
C GLN A 148 4.28 -6.74 -4.51
N ILE A 149 3.34 -6.14 -3.81
CA ILE A 149 2.14 -6.78 -3.26
C ILE A 149 0.94 -6.13 -3.89
N ASP A 150 0.07 -6.95 -4.44
CA ASP A 150 -1.23 -6.49 -4.91
C ASP A 150 -2.27 -6.83 -3.84
N VAL A 151 -3.05 -5.82 -3.45
CA VAL A 151 -4.14 -5.91 -2.49
C VAL A 151 -5.43 -5.56 -3.21
N SER A 152 -6.43 -6.42 -3.08
CA SER A 152 -7.77 -6.22 -3.63
C SER A 152 -8.81 -6.22 -2.51
N LEU A 153 -9.74 -5.29 -2.58
CA LEU A 153 -10.87 -5.17 -1.67
C LEU A 153 -12.14 -5.66 -2.38
N PHE A 154 -12.75 -6.69 -1.84
CA PHE A 154 -14.00 -7.26 -2.34
C PHE A 154 -15.15 -6.95 -1.40
N PRO A 155 -16.37 -6.71 -1.93
CA PRO A 155 -17.56 -6.70 -1.09
C PRO A 155 -17.83 -8.11 -0.59
N LYS A 156 -18.17 -8.26 0.70
CA LYS A 156 -18.59 -9.53 1.27
C LYS A 156 -20.03 -9.80 0.85
N SER A 157 -20.21 -10.40 -0.32
CA SER A 157 -21.49 -10.98 -0.73
C SER A 157 -21.71 -12.32 -0.02
N GLU A 158 -22.94 -12.60 0.42
CA GLU A 158 -23.30 -13.90 1.02
C GLU A 158 -23.19 -15.06 0.03
N LEU A 159 -23.08 -14.78 -1.28
CA LEU A 159 -23.27 -15.78 -2.34
C LEU A 159 -22.05 -16.21 -3.14
N ASP A 160 -20.94 -15.45 -3.19
CA ASP A 160 -19.61 -15.95 -3.57
C ASP A 160 -18.62 -14.79 -3.72
N VAL A 161 -17.47 -14.93 -3.06
CA VAL A 161 -16.36 -13.96 -3.19
C VAL A 161 -15.65 -14.15 -4.54
N SER A 162 -15.74 -15.34 -5.14
CA SER A 162 -15.06 -15.73 -6.38
C SER A 162 -15.51 -14.96 -7.63
N ASN A 163 -16.69 -14.34 -7.63
CA ASN A 163 -17.26 -13.68 -8.81
C ASN A 163 -17.63 -12.20 -8.56
N SER A 164 -17.20 -11.65 -7.42
CA SER A 164 -17.48 -10.26 -7.06
C SER A 164 -16.40 -9.34 -7.65
N GLU A 165 -16.82 -8.29 -8.34
CA GLU A 165 -15.90 -7.24 -8.80
C GLU A 165 -15.21 -6.57 -7.60
N HIS A 166 -13.91 -6.34 -7.72
CA HIS A 166 -13.13 -5.65 -6.69
C HIS A 166 -13.51 -4.16 -6.68
N LYS A 167 -13.75 -3.62 -5.49
CA LYS A 167 -14.07 -2.20 -5.30
C LYS A 167 -12.84 -1.32 -5.28
N LEU A 168 -11.73 -1.88 -4.80
CA LEU A 168 -10.43 -1.22 -4.74
C LEU A 168 -9.35 -2.23 -5.10
N ARG A 169 -8.39 -1.81 -5.92
CA ARG A 169 -7.14 -2.53 -6.17
C ARG A 169 -5.98 -1.60 -5.88
N CYS A 170 -4.98 -2.09 -5.17
CA CYS A 170 -3.78 -1.35 -4.83
C CYS A 170 -2.54 -2.20 -5.05
N SER A 171 -1.51 -1.62 -5.67
CA SER A 171 -0.18 -2.21 -5.78
C SER A 171 0.80 -1.42 -4.92
N MET A 172 1.43 -2.11 -3.97
CA MET A 172 2.41 -1.53 -3.03
C MET A 172 3.76 -2.18 -3.21
N VAL A 173 4.83 -1.41 -3.08
CA VAL A 173 6.21 -1.89 -3.15
C VAL A 173 6.86 -1.78 -1.78
N PHE A 174 7.37 -2.91 -1.32
CA PHE A 174 8.17 -3.02 -0.11
C PHE A 174 9.63 -3.24 -0.45
N VAL A 175 10.50 -2.67 0.36
CA VAL A 175 11.95 -2.88 0.29
C VAL A 175 12.42 -3.53 1.58
N CYS A 176 13.28 -4.52 1.42
CA CYS A 176 13.88 -5.27 2.50
C CYS A 176 15.22 -4.61 2.87
N VAL A 177 15.38 -4.28 4.16
CA VAL A 177 16.59 -3.66 4.70
C VAL A 177 17.09 -4.44 5.93
N ASP A 178 18.41 -4.50 6.04
CA ASP A 178 19.13 -5.03 7.19
C ASP A 178 19.06 -4.04 8.38
N GLN A 179 19.46 -4.47 9.58
CA GLN A 179 19.57 -3.65 10.79
C GLN A 179 20.45 -2.40 10.59
N LYS A 180 21.40 -2.45 9.65
CA LYS A 180 22.25 -1.31 9.26
C LYS A 180 21.62 -0.39 8.21
N GLY A 181 20.35 -0.62 7.83
CA GLY A 181 19.64 0.13 6.80
C GLY A 181 20.10 -0.15 5.37
N LYS A 182 20.90 -1.20 5.14
CA LYS A 182 21.34 -1.59 3.79
C LYS A 182 20.34 -2.55 3.14
N ALA A 183 20.20 -2.48 1.82
CA ALA A 183 19.31 -3.36 1.08
C ALA A 183 19.65 -4.84 1.32
N PHE A 184 18.66 -5.62 1.72
CA PHE A 184 18.80 -7.04 2.08
C PHE A 184 18.09 -7.92 1.04
N PRO A 185 18.69 -9.06 0.62
CA PRO A 185 18.06 -9.95 -0.35
C PRO A 185 16.74 -10.56 0.18
N ILE A 186 15.86 -10.95 -0.74
CA ILE A 186 14.56 -11.56 -0.44
C ILE A 186 14.39 -12.92 -1.13
N ASN A 187 13.40 -13.68 -0.65
CA ASN A 187 12.97 -14.94 -1.26
C ASN A 187 12.47 -14.71 -2.69
N PRO A 188 13.02 -15.42 -3.71
CA PRO A 188 12.53 -15.33 -5.08
C PRO A 188 11.12 -15.92 -5.20
N LEU A 189 10.32 -15.41 -6.14
CA LEU A 189 8.94 -15.84 -6.37
C LEU A 189 8.91 -16.96 -7.43
N ILE A 190 8.23 -18.06 -7.13
CA ILE A 190 7.94 -19.15 -8.07
C ILE A 190 6.58 -18.89 -8.71
N LEU A 191 6.55 -18.84 -10.03
CA LEU A 191 5.33 -18.68 -10.81
C LEU A 191 4.80 -20.07 -11.19
N GLU A 192 3.57 -20.39 -10.81
CA GLU A 192 2.93 -21.68 -11.14
C GLU A 192 1.85 -21.53 -12.22
N THR A 193 1.14 -20.39 -12.22
CA THR A 193 -0.01 -20.18 -13.09
C THR A 193 0.27 -19.12 -14.16
N PRO A 194 -0.40 -19.20 -15.33
CA PRO A 194 -0.27 -18.17 -16.36
C PRO A 194 -0.78 -16.79 -15.90
N GLN A 195 -1.64 -16.73 -14.88
CA GLN A 195 -2.05 -15.48 -14.26
C GLN A 195 -0.92 -14.88 -13.42
N ASP A 196 -0.17 -15.71 -12.70
CA ASP A 196 1.00 -15.26 -11.93
C ASP A 196 2.09 -14.73 -12.86
N GLU A 197 2.33 -15.38 -14.00
CA GLU A 197 3.27 -14.87 -15.01
C GLU A 197 2.87 -13.50 -15.56
N LYS A 198 1.58 -13.30 -15.86
CA LYS A 198 1.08 -11.99 -16.30
C LYS A 198 1.32 -10.91 -15.24
N ARG A 199 0.96 -11.18 -13.99
CA ARG A 199 1.15 -10.26 -12.86
C ARG A 199 2.62 -9.96 -12.61
N PHE A 200 3.48 -10.96 -12.73
CA PHE A 200 4.93 -10.80 -12.58
C PHE A 200 5.51 -9.87 -13.66
N ASN A 201 5.12 -10.08 -14.92
CA ASN A 201 5.54 -9.24 -16.04
C ASN A 201 5.02 -7.80 -15.91
N GLU A 202 3.79 -7.61 -15.44
CA GLU A 202 3.24 -6.28 -15.13
C GLU A 202 4.04 -5.59 -14.02
N GLY A 203 4.36 -6.31 -12.94
CA GLY A 203 5.19 -5.80 -11.85
C GLY A 203 6.63 -5.45 -12.28
N GLU A 204 7.22 -6.25 -13.17
CA GLU A 204 8.53 -5.97 -13.74
C GLU A 204 8.52 -4.71 -14.60
N ARG A 205 7.52 -4.56 -15.48
CA ARG A 205 7.33 -3.34 -16.29
C ARG A 205 7.14 -2.11 -15.40
N ALA A 206 6.30 -2.21 -14.37
CA ALA A 206 6.12 -1.13 -13.41
C ALA A 206 7.43 -0.77 -12.70
N ASN A 207 8.27 -1.76 -12.36
CA ASN A 207 9.57 -1.53 -11.74
C ASN A 207 10.57 -0.85 -12.68
N LEU A 208 10.54 -1.18 -13.98
CA LEU A 208 11.35 -0.48 -14.97
C LEU A 208 10.94 1.00 -15.06
N VAL A 209 9.64 1.29 -15.15
CA VAL A 209 9.13 2.66 -15.15
C VAL A 209 9.57 3.42 -13.90
N ARG A 210 9.40 2.85 -12.69
CA ARG A 210 9.87 3.46 -11.43
C ARG A 210 11.37 3.77 -11.44
N LYS A 211 12.19 2.90 -12.03
CA LYS A 211 13.65 3.13 -12.14
C LYS A 211 13.96 4.27 -13.11
N GLU A 212 13.23 4.38 -14.21
CA GLU A 212 13.37 5.47 -15.17
C GLU A 212 12.93 6.81 -14.55
N GLU A 213 11.78 6.85 -13.87
CA GLU A 213 11.30 8.03 -13.16
C GLU A 213 12.28 8.48 -12.08
N ARG A 214 12.87 7.54 -11.32
CA ARG A 214 13.89 7.85 -10.33
C ARG A 214 15.14 8.48 -10.95
N LYS A 215 15.56 8.00 -12.13
CA LYS A 215 16.69 8.57 -12.87
C LYS A 215 16.38 9.97 -13.39
N ARG A 216 15.14 10.22 -13.81
CA ARG A 216 14.67 11.54 -14.28
C ARG A 216 14.42 12.54 -13.15
N SER A 217 14.38 12.10 -11.90
CA SER A 217 14.15 12.99 -10.77
C SER A 217 15.17 14.14 -10.75
N LEU A 218 14.70 15.37 -10.53
CA LEU A 218 15.54 16.58 -10.54
C LEU A 218 16.68 16.56 -9.50
N LYS A 219 16.59 15.67 -8.50
CA LYS A 219 17.65 15.42 -7.53
C LYS A 219 18.84 14.66 -8.11
N VAL A 220 18.61 13.86 -9.16
CA VAL A 220 19.60 12.97 -9.79
C VAL A 220 20.09 13.56 -11.10
N SER A 221 19.18 14.03 -11.96
CA SER A 221 19.49 14.63 -13.25
C SER A 221 19.01 16.07 -13.33
N PRO A 222 19.79 17.00 -13.91
CA PRO A 222 19.31 18.35 -14.17
C PRO A 222 18.13 18.35 -15.16
N PRO A 223 17.27 19.39 -15.14
CA PRO A 223 16.16 19.50 -16.08
C PRO A 223 16.66 19.55 -17.53
N THR A 224 15.88 18.98 -18.44
CA THR A 224 16.21 19.06 -19.87
C THR A 224 16.08 20.48 -20.39
N GLU A 225 16.70 20.79 -21.53
CA GLU A 225 16.60 22.12 -22.15
C GLU A 225 15.14 22.51 -22.44
N GLU A 226 14.30 21.54 -22.82
CA GLU A 226 12.87 21.75 -23.02
C GLU A 226 12.13 22.08 -21.72
N GLU A 227 12.38 21.31 -20.65
CA GLU A 227 11.82 21.57 -19.32
C GLU A 227 12.27 22.95 -18.78
N ALA A 228 13.53 23.31 -18.99
CA ALA A 228 14.07 24.61 -18.61
C ALA A 228 13.40 25.76 -19.38
N LYS A 229 13.13 25.60 -20.68
CA LYS A 229 12.38 26.58 -21.49
C LYS A 229 10.94 26.73 -21.01
N ILE A 230 10.29 25.63 -20.60
CA ILE A 230 8.93 25.67 -20.03
C ILE A 230 8.94 26.42 -18.69
N LEU A 231 9.88 26.10 -17.79
CA LEU A 231 10.03 26.78 -16.52
C LEU A 231 10.34 28.26 -16.70
N HIS A 232 11.23 28.59 -17.63
CA HIS A 232 11.55 29.97 -17.98
C HIS A 232 10.28 30.71 -18.40
N ARG A 233 9.51 30.17 -19.36
CA ARG A 233 8.24 30.76 -19.81
C ARG A 233 7.20 30.90 -18.69
N ALA A 234 7.12 29.93 -17.79
CA ALA A 234 6.15 29.96 -16.69
C ALA A 234 6.52 31.00 -15.63
N MET A 235 7.82 31.28 -15.44
CA MET A 235 8.34 32.19 -14.43
C MET A 235 8.59 33.61 -14.95
N THR A 236 8.78 33.78 -16.27
CA THR A 236 8.81 35.11 -16.86
C THR A 236 7.40 35.66 -16.96
N VAL A 237 7.18 36.77 -16.26
CA VAL A 237 6.00 37.61 -16.45
C VAL A 237 6.03 38.11 -17.89
N PRO A 238 5.00 37.89 -18.71
CA PRO A 238 4.98 38.42 -20.07
C PRO A 238 5.13 39.94 -20.04
N ASP A 239 6.05 40.46 -20.85
CA ASP A 239 6.28 41.89 -21.01
C ASP A 239 4.96 42.57 -21.43
N GLY A 240 4.38 43.37 -20.52
CA GLY A 240 3.11 44.06 -20.73
C GLY A 240 2.03 43.84 -19.68
N ILE A 241 2.27 43.06 -18.61
CA ILE A 241 1.40 43.12 -17.43
C ILE A 241 1.71 44.43 -16.69
N PRO A 242 0.76 45.38 -16.59
CA PRO A 242 0.98 46.63 -15.87
C PRO A 242 1.32 46.34 -14.41
N ASP A 243 2.11 47.23 -13.79
CA ASP A 243 2.45 47.21 -12.35
C ASP A 243 1.16 47.14 -11.51
N GLY A 244 0.71 45.91 -11.22
CA GLY A 244 -0.56 45.62 -10.56
C GLY A 244 -1.77 45.57 -11.50
N LEU A 245 -2.37 44.38 -11.59
CA LEU A 245 -3.78 44.26 -11.95
C LEU A 245 -4.62 44.51 -10.69
N PRO A 246 -5.63 45.40 -10.71
CA PRO A 246 -6.52 45.55 -9.56
C PRO A 246 -7.18 44.20 -9.25
N MET A 247 -7.22 43.80 -7.97
CA MET A 247 -7.79 42.51 -7.53
C MET A 247 -9.19 42.23 -8.10
N ALA A 248 -9.98 43.27 -8.34
CA ALA A 248 -11.31 43.16 -8.95
C ALA A 248 -11.30 42.67 -10.41
N ALA A 249 -10.21 42.88 -11.15
CA ALA A 249 -10.01 42.42 -12.52
C ALA A 249 -9.36 41.03 -12.60
N VAL A 250 -8.92 40.48 -11.47
CA VAL A 250 -8.29 39.15 -11.41
C VAL A 250 -9.34 38.13 -10.97
N ARG A 251 -9.62 37.15 -11.83
CA ARG A 251 -10.42 35.98 -11.45
C ARG A 251 -9.51 34.99 -10.73
N MET A 252 -9.63 34.92 -9.41
CA MET A 252 -8.96 33.87 -8.63
C MET A 252 -9.45 32.49 -9.10
N GLN A 253 -8.59 31.77 -9.81
CA GLN A 253 -8.79 30.34 -10.07
C GLN A 253 -7.90 29.59 -9.09
N SER A 254 -8.52 28.92 -8.12
CA SER A 254 -7.81 27.99 -7.25
C SER A 254 -7.39 26.79 -8.08
N VAL A 255 -6.17 26.81 -8.59
CA VAL A 255 -5.55 25.61 -9.16
C VAL A 255 -4.92 24.86 -8.00
N THR A 256 -5.51 23.74 -7.63
CA THR A 256 -4.78 22.74 -6.84
C THR A 256 -3.68 22.23 -7.76
N ILE A 257 -2.42 22.60 -7.48
CA ILE A 257 -1.26 22.01 -8.15
C ILE A 257 -1.24 20.54 -7.73
N MET A 258 -1.94 19.69 -8.47
CA MET A 258 -1.73 18.27 -8.44
C MET A 258 -0.48 18.01 -9.28
N GLN A 259 0.53 17.36 -8.69
CA GLN A 259 1.61 16.82 -9.50
C GLN A 259 1.00 15.98 -10.62
N PRO A 260 1.38 16.18 -11.89
CA PRO A 260 0.93 15.30 -12.95
C PRO A 260 1.49 13.91 -12.65
N GLN A 261 0.66 13.01 -12.14
CA GLN A 261 0.89 11.59 -12.37
C GLN A 261 0.66 11.39 -13.86
N ALA A 262 1.68 10.92 -14.57
CA ALA A 262 1.65 10.75 -16.01
C ALA A 262 0.36 10.01 -16.41
N CYS A 263 -0.54 10.72 -17.08
CA CYS A 263 -1.75 10.13 -17.64
C CYS A 263 -1.32 9.30 -18.86
N SER A 264 -1.13 8.00 -18.67
CA SER A 264 -1.06 7.05 -19.79
C SER A 264 -2.48 6.76 -20.26
N THR A 265 -3.07 7.63 -21.07
CA THR A 265 -4.17 7.22 -21.96
C THR A 265 -4.06 7.97 -23.29
N SER A 266 -3.72 7.20 -24.32
CA SER A 266 -4.21 7.42 -25.67
C SER A 266 -5.73 7.51 -25.64
N CYS A 267 -6.29 8.63 -26.08
CA CYS A 267 -7.68 8.72 -26.51
C CYS A 267 -7.71 9.29 -27.92
N ILE A 268 -8.42 8.58 -28.78
CA ILE A 268 -8.89 8.99 -30.10
C ILE A 268 -9.85 10.17 -29.93
#